data_AF-A0A8T6NJ65-F1
#
_entry.id   AF-A0A8T6NJ65-F1
#
_cell.length_a   1.000
_cell.length_b   1.000
_cell.length_c   1.000
_cell.angle_alpha   90.00
_cell.angle_beta   90.00
_cell.angle_gamma   90.00
#
_symmetry.space_group_name_H-M   'P 1'
#
loop_
_entity.id
_entity.type
_entity.pdbx_description
1 polymer ?
#
loop_
_entity_poly.entity_id
_entity_poly.type
_entity_poly.pdbx_seq_one_letter_code
_entity_poly.pdbx_strand_id
1 'polypeptide(L)'
;NGKLVSAQIDALHVSERTLLDLKTTSAWKVVNKDYDKYEKQMNIQAYLAGLHGYEVEKIQVVVICRDWSKVRSGELNYPNTPIQIVDLDLWSKKEQELYIRERLELHFGEGEKVCTDEDRWMRPESFAVKVKGKKRALRVLPTMKSALLYAADNNLADSKYSIEERPATYTRCESYCAVSKWCSQFNATK
;
A
#
# COMPACT_ATOMS: atom_id res chain seq x y z
N ASN A 1 4.87 10.99 -29.90
CA ASN A 1 4.08 9.72 -29.90
C ASN A 1 2.62 9.87 -29.46
N GLY A 2 2.01 11.06 -29.51
CA GLY A 2 0.54 11.22 -29.32
C GLY A 2 -0.04 10.81 -27.95
N LYS A 3 0.79 10.53 -26.94
CA LYS A 3 0.35 10.15 -25.59
C LYS A 3 0.11 11.42 -24.76
N LEU A 4 -1.02 11.48 -24.06
CA LEU A 4 -1.38 12.59 -23.19
C LEU A 4 -1.32 12.15 -21.72
N VAL A 5 -0.61 12.89 -20.89
CA VAL A 5 -0.70 12.79 -19.42
C VAL A 5 -1.60 13.92 -18.95
N SER A 6 -2.62 13.57 -18.17
CA SER A 6 -3.52 14.54 -17.55
C SER A 6 -3.69 14.20 -16.08
N ALA A 7 -4.04 15.19 -15.28
CA ALA A 7 -4.41 15.01 -13.89
C ALA A 7 -5.59 15.92 -13.54
N GLN A 8 -6.35 15.47 -12.55
CA GLN A 8 -7.36 16.27 -11.89
C GLN A 8 -6.84 16.59 -10.50
N ILE A 9 -6.77 17.88 -10.17
CA ILE A 9 -6.35 18.39 -8.86
C ILE A 9 -7.61 18.72 -8.08
N ASP A 10 -7.69 18.26 -6.83
CA ASP A 10 -8.86 18.55 -5.99
C ASP A 10 -8.90 20.02 -5.59
N ALA A 11 -7.78 20.56 -5.10
CA ALA A 11 -7.62 21.98 -4.82
C ALA A 11 -6.17 22.46 -4.97
N LEU A 12 -6.01 23.68 -5.47
CA LEU A 12 -4.73 24.39 -5.52
C LEU A 12 -4.93 25.78 -4.91
N HIS A 13 -4.27 26.05 -3.78
CA HIS A 13 -4.26 27.37 -3.17
C HIS A 13 -3.19 28.23 -3.83
N VAL A 14 -3.59 29.01 -4.84
CA VAL A 14 -2.66 29.72 -5.75
C VAL A 14 -1.75 30.71 -5.02
N SER A 15 -2.27 31.47 -4.06
CA SER A 15 -1.45 32.47 -3.33
C SER A 15 -0.45 31.83 -2.36
N GLU A 16 -0.75 30.64 -1.83
CA GLU A 16 0.15 29.89 -0.94
C GLU A 16 0.93 28.80 -1.68
N ARG A 17 0.74 28.68 -3.00
CA ARG A 17 1.40 27.67 -3.86
C ARG A 17 1.29 26.26 -3.28
N THR A 18 0.14 25.97 -2.67
CA THR A 18 -0.09 24.72 -1.93
C THR A 18 -1.14 23.87 -2.64
N LEU A 19 -0.74 22.68 -3.06
CA LEU A 19 -1.61 21.70 -3.70
C LEU A 19 -2.20 20.77 -2.63
N LEU A 20 -3.52 20.63 -2.64
CA LEU A 20 -4.28 19.86 -1.69
C LEU A 20 -5.01 18.70 -2.39
N ASP A 21 -4.99 17.54 -1.76
CA ASP A 21 -5.74 16.36 -2.21
C ASP A 21 -6.60 15.85 -1.04
N LEU A 22 -7.90 15.67 -1.26
CA LEU A 22 -8.85 15.27 -0.21
C LEU A 22 -9.06 13.76 -0.25
N LYS A 23 -8.78 13.07 0.85
CA LYS A 23 -8.90 11.61 0.92
C LYS A 23 -9.74 11.17 2.10
N THR A 24 -10.77 10.37 1.82
CA THR A 24 -11.47 9.60 2.87
C THR A 24 -10.79 8.25 3.07
N THR A 25 -10.25 7.97 4.25
CA THR A 25 -9.56 6.70 4.57
C THR A 25 -9.85 6.25 6.00
N SER A 26 -9.26 5.12 6.42
CA SER A 26 -9.23 4.71 7.82
C SER A 26 -8.19 5.48 8.63
N ALA A 27 -8.44 5.62 9.93
CA ALA A 27 -7.48 6.12 10.91
C ALA A 27 -6.21 5.26 10.94
N TRP A 28 -6.30 3.96 10.60
CA TRP A 28 -5.15 3.07 10.51
C TRP A 28 -4.12 3.51 9.48
N LYS A 29 -4.56 4.10 8.36
CA LYS A 29 -3.66 4.67 7.35
C LYS A 29 -2.85 5.83 7.93
N VAL A 30 -3.48 6.63 8.80
CA VAL A 30 -2.81 7.72 9.52
C VAL A 30 -1.81 7.20 10.54
N VAL A 31 -2.23 6.23 11.36
CA VAL A 31 -1.36 5.59 12.37
C VAL A 31 -0.10 5.01 11.74
N ASN A 32 -0.22 4.35 10.59
CA ASN A 32 0.92 3.74 9.89
C ASN A 32 1.70 4.70 8.99
N LYS A 33 1.25 5.95 8.83
CA LYS A 33 1.82 6.92 7.88
C LYS A 33 1.94 6.37 6.45
N ASP A 34 0.98 5.57 6.03
CA ASP A 34 0.95 4.98 4.70
C ASP A 34 0.43 6.02 3.69
N TYR A 35 1.33 6.87 3.17
CA TYR A 35 0.99 7.98 2.26
C TYR A 35 1.77 7.98 0.95
N ASP A 36 2.66 7.02 0.73
CA ASP A 36 3.54 6.93 -0.45
C ASP A 36 2.78 7.06 -1.78
N LYS A 37 1.62 6.41 -1.90
CA LYS A 37 0.76 6.51 -3.09
C LYS A 37 0.21 7.92 -3.31
N TYR A 38 -0.10 8.64 -2.24
CA TYR A 38 -0.59 10.01 -2.32
C TYR A 38 0.55 10.95 -2.71
N GLU A 39 1.73 10.78 -2.12
CA GLU A 39 2.92 11.57 -2.45
C GLU A 39 3.28 11.44 -3.93
N LYS A 40 3.32 10.20 -4.45
CA LYS A 40 3.52 9.91 -5.88
C LYS A 40 2.46 10.59 -6.76
N GLN A 41 1.18 10.48 -6.40
CA GLN A 41 0.07 11.10 -7.15
C GLN A 41 0.21 12.62 -7.19
N MET A 42 0.44 13.23 -6.02
CA MET A 42 0.49 14.69 -5.87
C MET A 42 1.74 15.29 -6.51
N ASN A 43 2.87 14.58 -6.54
CA ASN A 43 4.06 15.01 -7.27
C ASN A 43 3.85 15.03 -8.79
N ILE A 44 3.10 14.06 -9.34
CA ILE A 44 2.68 14.12 -10.76
C ILE A 44 1.80 15.35 -11.01
N GLN A 45 0.82 15.59 -10.14
CA GLN A 45 -0.05 16.75 -10.23
C GLN A 45 0.74 18.08 -10.14
N ALA A 46 1.70 18.18 -9.21
CA ALA A 46 2.54 19.37 -9.04
C ALA A 46 3.45 19.62 -10.25
N TYR A 47 3.94 18.57 -10.90
CA TYR A 47 4.67 18.68 -12.16
C TYR A 47 3.80 19.27 -13.26
N LEU A 48 2.62 18.69 -13.47
CA LEU A 48 1.67 19.14 -14.49
C LEU A 48 1.16 20.56 -14.23
N ALA A 49 0.89 20.92 -12.97
CA ALA A 49 0.52 22.28 -12.58
C ALA A 49 1.60 23.29 -12.98
N GLY A 50 2.87 22.96 -12.69
CA GLY A 50 4.01 23.79 -13.07
C GLY A 50 4.15 23.99 -14.58
N LEU A 51 3.89 22.96 -15.39
CA LEU A 51 3.88 23.08 -16.86
C LEU A 51 2.78 24.03 -17.37
N HIS A 52 1.73 24.26 -16.58
CA HIS A 52 0.62 25.18 -16.88
C HIS A 52 0.78 26.55 -16.19
N GLY A 53 1.96 26.87 -15.65
CA GLY A 53 2.25 28.16 -15.03
C GLY A 53 1.80 28.28 -13.57
N TYR A 54 1.37 27.19 -12.93
CA TYR A 54 1.02 27.16 -11.53
C TYR A 54 2.17 26.59 -10.69
N GLU A 55 2.95 27.48 -10.08
CA GLU A 55 4.02 27.08 -9.17
C GLU A 55 3.45 26.41 -7.90
N VAL A 56 4.04 25.28 -7.52
CA VAL A 56 3.70 24.53 -6.32
C VAL A 56 4.95 24.42 -5.47
N GLU A 57 4.85 24.86 -4.21
CA GLU A 57 5.92 24.83 -3.21
C GLU A 57 5.60 23.86 -2.07
N LYS A 58 4.33 23.47 -1.93
CA LYS A 58 3.88 22.54 -0.90
C LYS A 58 2.80 21.59 -1.44
N ILE A 59 2.87 20.32 -1.04
CA ILE A 59 1.80 19.35 -1.25
C ILE A 59 1.30 18.86 0.11
N GLN A 60 -0.02 18.84 0.30
CA GLN A 60 -0.63 18.29 1.52
C GLN A 60 -1.84 17.42 1.21
N VAL A 61 -1.96 16.29 1.89
CA VAL A 61 -3.19 15.49 1.86
C VAL A 61 -4.08 15.85 3.05
N VAL A 62 -5.34 16.17 2.77
CA VAL A 62 -6.37 16.38 3.78
C VAL A 62 -7.11 15.06 3.98
N VAL A 63 -6.75 14.35 5.04
CA VAL A 63 -7.30 13.03 5.37
C VAL A 63 -8.53 13.17 6.25
N ILE A 64 -9.63 12.56 5.81
CA ILE A 64 -10.89 12.42 6.54
C ILE A 64 -11.01 10.95 6.97
N CYS A 65 -10.79 10.68 8.26
CA CYS A 65 -10.85 9.36 8.88
C CYS A 65 -12.31 8.94 9.14
N ARG A 66 -12.85 8.02 8.30
CA ARG A 66 -14.26 7.61 8.39
C ARG A 66 -14.58 6.67 9.56
N ASP A 67 -13.58 5.94 10.04
CA ASP A 67 -13.65 5.01 11.18
C ASP A 67 -13.03 5.61 12.45
N TRP A 68 -12.94 6.93 12.52
CA TRP A 68 -12.42 7.63 13.70
C TRP A 68 -13.30 7.38 14.93
N SER A 69 -12.68 7.19 16.10
CA SER A 69 -13.34 6.93 17.37
C SER A 69 -12.86 7.90 18.44
N LYS A 70 -13.82 8.62 19.04
CA LYS A 70 -13.57 9.55 20.15
C LYS A 70 -12.92 8.88 21.36
N VAL A 71 -13.28 7.62 21.63
CA VAL A 71 -12.75 6.86 22.79
C VAL A 71 -11.25 6.60 22.65
N ARG A 72 -10.76 6.49 21.40
CA ARG A 72 -9.35 6.25 21.09
C ARG A 72 -8.55 7.55 20.97
N SER A 73 -9.20 8.69 21.02
CA SER A 73 -8.53 10.00 21.02
C SER A 73 -7.59 10.09 22.23
N GLY A 74 -6.32 10.41 22.00
CA GLY A 74 -5.28 10.43 23.02
C GLY A 74 -4.46 9.13 23.14
N GLU A 75 -4.84 8.07 22.43
CA GLU A 75 -3.94 6.91 22.24
C GLU A 75 -2.69 7.33 21.47
N LEU A 76 -1.55 6.71 21.77
CA LEU A 76 -0.29 6.95 21.06
C LEU A 76 -0.47 6.69 19.56
N ASN A 77 -0.10 7.68 18.74
CA ASN A 77 -0.20 7.69 17.27
C ASN A 77 -1.64 7.67 16.69
N TYR A 78 -2.69 7.63 17.50
CA TYR A 78 -4.05 7.75 17.00
C TYR A 78 -4.42 9.23 16.78
N PRO A 79 -5.06 9.59 15.65
CA PRO A 79 -5.42 10.98 15.38
C PRO A 79 -6.41 11.52 16.41
N ASN A 80 -6.10 12.69 17.00
CA ASN A 80 -6.97 13.37 17.97
C ASN A 80 -8.27 13.90 17.33
N THR A 81 -8.26 14.15 16.03
CA THR A 81 -9.41 14.64 15.27
C THR A 81 -9.67 13.75 14.05
N PRO A 82 -10.91 13.66 13.57
CA PRO A 82 -11.21 12.86 12.37
C PRO A 82 -10.60 13.45 11.10
N ILE A 83 -10.22 14.73 11.09
CA ILE A 83 -9.57 15.40 9.97
C ILE A 83 -8.11 15.63 10.33
N GLN A 84 -7.21 15.24 9.43
CA GLN A 84 -5.76 15.41 9.56
C GLN A 84 -5.23 16.06 8.29
N ILE A 85 -4.33 17.04 8.43
CA ILE A 85 -3.58 17.62 7.32
C ILE A 85 -2.17 17.06 7.41
N VAL A 86 -1.71 16.41 6.35
CA VAL A 86 -0.41 15.75 6.30
C VAL A 86 0.42 16.38 5.21
N ASP A 87 1.58 16.92 5.60
CA ASP A 87 2.60 17.40 4.68
C ASP A 87 3.30 16.20 4.03
N LEU A 88 3.46 16.25 2.72
CA LEU A 88 4.16 15.23 1.94
C LEU A 88 5.38 15.84 1.26
N ASP A 89 6.34 15.00 0.88
CA ASP A 89 7.58 15.49 0.28
C ASP A 89 7.35 15.94 -1.16
N LEU A 90 7.53 17.23 -1.41
CA LEU A 90 7.56 17.77 -2.77
C LEU A 90 8.94 17.48 -3.38
N TRP A 91 8.97 16.60 -4.38
CA TRP A 91 10.21 16.25 -5.06
C TRP A 91 10.68 17.37 -5.97
N SER A 92 11.97 17.34 -6.32
CA SER A 92 12.50 18.24 -7.35
C SER A 92 11.80 18.00 -8.70
N LYS A 93 11.76 19.02 -9.55
CA LYS A 93 11.18 18.90 -10.90
C LYS A 93 11.80 17.76 -11.71
N LYS A 94 13.09 17.48 -11.50
CA LYS A 94 13.81 16.38 -12.15
C LYS A 94 13.31 15.01 -11.67
N GLU A 95 13.14 14.83 -10.37
CA GLU A 95 12.59 13.59 -9.80
C GLU A 95 11.15 13.34 -10.24
N GLN A 96 10.33 14.40 -10.26
CA GLN A 96 8.96 14.33 -10.78
C GLN A 96 8.92 13.87 -12.24
N GLU A 97 9.73 14.49 -13.10
CA GLU A 97 9.79 14.11 -14.52
C GLU A 97 10.30 12.68 -14.70
N LEU A 98 11.36 12.30 -13.98
CA LEU A 98 11.92 10.95 -14.04
C LEU A 98 10.86 9.91 -13.67
N TYR A 99 10.16 10.11 -12.55
CA TYR A 99 9.10 9.22 -12.11
C TYR A 99 8.00 9.10 -13.18
N ILE A 100 7.54 10.22 -13.75
CA ILE A 100 6.52 10.20 -14.81
C ILE A 100 7.01 9.40 -16.02
N ARG A 101 8.25 9.59 -16.46
CA ARG A 101 8.84 8.85 -17.58
C ARG A 101 8.91 7.36 -17.31
N GLU A 102 9.35 6.95 -16.12
CA GLU A 102 9.36 5.56 -15.70
C GLU A 102 7.94 4.96 -15.70
N ARG A 103 6.93 5.69 -15.21
CA ARG A 103 5.54 5.24 -15.26
C ARG A 103 5.02 5.10 -16.70
N LEU A 104 5.39 6.01 -17.59
CA LEU A 104 5.03 5.95 -19.00
C LEU A 104 5.70 4.77 -19.72
N GLU A 105 6.96 4.47 -19.39
CA GLU A 105 7.68 3.33 -19.94
C GLU A 105 7.10 2.01 -19.42
N LEU A 106 6.78 1.94 -18.12
CA LEU A 106 6.06 0.80 -17.56
C LEU A 106 4.71 0.59 -18.24
N HIS A 107 3.97 1.64 -18.57
CA HIS A 107 2.65 1.49 -19.18
C HIS A 107 2.68 1.27 -20.69
N PHE A 108 3.54 1.98 -21.42
CA PHE A 108 3.53 2.01 -22.89
C PHE A 108 4.83 1.58 -23.57
N GLY A 109 5.88 1.30 -22.80
CA GLY A 109 7.16 0.82 -23.30
C GLY A 109 7.08 -0.60 -23.82
N GLU A 110 8.09 -1.01 -24.58
CA GLU A 110 8.21 -2.36 -25.12
C GLU A 110 8.78 -3.30 -24.04
N GLY A 111 8.05 -4.37 -23.71
CA GLY A 111 8.47 -5.33 -22.68
C GLY A 111 7.30 -6.00 -21.98
N GLU A 112 7.57 -7.16 -21.35
CA GLU A 112 6.57 -7.87 -20.59
C GLU A 112 6.14 -7.05 -19.36
N LYS A 113 4.83 -6.87 -19.21
CA LYS A 113 4.25 -6.08 -18.11
C LYS A 113 3.84 -7.02 -16.98
N VAL A 114 4.76 -7.25 -16.06
CA VAL A 114 4.53 -8.06 -14.86
C VAL A 114 4.26 -7.19 -13.64
N CYS A 115 3.31 -7.60 -12.81
CA CYS A 115 3.07 -6.99 -11.51
C CYS A 115 4.12 -7.46 -10.51
N THR A 116 4.61 -6.55 -9.66
CA THR A 116 5.48 -6.92 -8.53
C THR A 116 4.71 -7.68 -7.45
N ASP A 117 5.39 -8.34 -6.51
CA ASP A 117 4.73 -9.00 -5.37
C ASP A 117 3.94 -7.99 -4.50
N GLU A 118 4.45 -6.77 -4.38
CA GLU A 118 3.75 -5.66 -3.75
C GLU A 118 2.48 -5.28 -4.54
N ASP A 119 2.57 -5.16 -5.87
CA ASP A 119 1.39 -4.89 -6.71
C ASP A 119 0.35 -6.00 -6.60
N ARG A 120 0.76 -7.26 -6.43
CA ARG A 120 -0.11 -8.44 -6.33
C ARG A 120 -0.68 -8.65 -4.93
N TRP A 121 -0.26 -7.85 -3.95
CA TRP A 121 -0.56 -8.04 -2.53
C TRP A 121 -0.20 -9.46 -2.08
N MET A 122 1.03 -9.85 -2.36
CA MET A 122 1.57 -11.13 -1.95
C MET A 122 1.50 -11.24 -0.43
N ARG A 123 0.94 -12.36 0.04
CA ARG A 123 1.20 -12.85 1.39
C ARG A 123 2.21 -13.97 1.25
N PRO A 124 3.39 -13.86 1.87
CA PRO A 124 4.40 -14.89 1.77
C PRO A 124 3.90 -16.21 2.37
N GLU A 125 4.58 -17.30 2.01
CA GLU A 125 4.34 -18.58 2.66
C GLU A 125 4.52 -18.48 4.17
N SER A 126 3.79 -19.31 4.91
CA SER A 126 3.87 -19.34 6.35
C SER A 126 3.47 -20.69 6.92
N PHE A 127 3.87 -20.94 8.16
CA PHE A 127 3.72 -22.22 8.85
C PHE A 127 2.98 -21.95 10.17
N ALA A 128 1.75 -22.46 10.26
CA ALA A 128 0.87 -22.23 11.39
C ALA A 128 0.91 -23.41 12.38
N VAL A 129 1.46 -23.17 13.57
CA VAL A 129 1.50 -24.16 14.67
C VAL A 129 0.12 -24.21 15.33
N LYS A 130 -0.58 -25.33 15.18
CA LYS A 130 -1.94 -25.56 15.70
C LYS A 130 -1.92 -26.65 16.75
N VAL A 131 -2.60 -26.42 17.87
CA VAL A 131 -2.83 -27.46 18.90
C VAL A 131 -4.19 -28.10 18.69
N LYS A 132 -4.25 -29.42 18.82
CA LYS A 132 -5.46 -30.21 18.68
C LYS A 132 -6.56 -29.68 19.60
N GLY A 133 -7.74 -29.43 19.05
CA GLY A 133 -8.89 -28.88 19.77
C GLY A 133 -8.97 -27.35 19.85
N LYS A 134 -7.93 -26.59 19.46
CA LYS A 134 -8.00 -25.13 19.37
C LYS A 134 -8.37 -24.68 17.94
N LYS A 135 -9.30 -23.72 17.84
CA LYS A 135 -9.75 -23.16 16.55
C LYS A 135 -8.71 -22.27 15.85
N ARG A 136 -7.84 -21.62 16.61
CA ARG A 136 -6.82 -20.69 16.10
C ARG A 136 -5.43 -21.31 16.23
N ALA A 137 -4.54 -20.97 15.30
CA ALA A 137 -3.12 -21.27 15.45
C ALA A 137 -2.57 -20.56 16.69
N LEU A 138 -1.65 -21.21 17.40
CA LEU A 138 -0.90 -20.58 18.49
C LEU A 138 0.06 -19.53 17.96
N ARG A 139 0.72 -19.86 16.85
CA ARG A 139 1.67 -18.98 16.17
C ARG A 139 1.71 -19.27 14.68
N VAL A 140 1.96 -18.24 13.89
CA VAL A 140 2.26 -18.34 12.46
C VAL A 140 3.67 -17.82 12.26
N LEU A 141 4.50 -18.63 11.58
CA LEU A 141 5.94 -18.43 11.47
C LEU A 141 6.38 -18.49 10.00
N PRO A 142 7.45 -17.81 9.61
CA PRO A 142 7.82 -17.67 8.20
C PRO A 142 8.45 -18.93 7.59
N THR A 143 8.99 -19.84 8.42
CA THR A 143 9.66 -21.06 7.92
C THR A 143 9.30 -22.29 8.75
N MET A 144 9.30 -23.47 8.13
CA MET A 144 9.11 -24.77 8.82
C MET A 144 10.07 -24.92 9.99
N LYS A 145 11.35 -24.55 9.80
CA LYS A 145 12.37 -24.60 10.87
C LYS A 145 11.96 -23.75 12.08
N SER A 146 11.52 -22.52 11.86
CA SER A 146 11.08 -21.65 12.97
C SER A 146 9.81 -22.15 13.65
N ALA A 147 8.89 -22.79 12.90
CA ALA A 147 7.71 -23.44 13.46
C ALA A 147 8.05 -24.64 14.36
N LEU A 148 8.99 -25.49 13.94
CA LEU A 148 9.49 -26.60 14.73
C LEU A 148 10.21 -26.12 16.00
N LEU A 149 11.07 -25.11 15.88
CA LEU A 149 11.74 -24.50 17.05
C LEU A 149 10.73 -23.94 18.05
N TYR A 150 9.72 -23.19 17.56
CA TYR A 150 8.66 -22.69 18.44
C TYR A 150 7.90 -23.81 19.16
N ALA A 151 7.60 -24.91 18.48
CA ALA A 151 6.93 -26.05 19.10
C ALA A 151 7.80 -26.70 20.20
N ALA A 152 9.10 -26.86 19.93
CA ALA A 152 10.06 -27.38 20.89
C ALA A 152 10.23 -26.46 22.11
N ASP A 153 10.44 -25.15 21.89
CA ASP A 153 10.63 -24.15 22.95
C ASP A 153 9.40 -24.03 23.87
N ASN A 154 8.21 -24.32 23.34
CA ASN A 154 6.96 -24.32 24.10
C ASN A 154 6.57 -25.71 24.63
N ASN A 155 7.47 -26.70 24.55
CA ASN A 155 7.26 -28.08 25.01
C ASN A 155 5.95 -28.70 24.49
N LEU A 156 5.59 -28.41 23.24
CA LEU A 156 4.40 -28.99 22.62
C LEU A 156 4.69 -30.46 22.30
N ALA A 157 3.95 -31.37 22.94
CA ALA A 157 4.03 -32.79 22.61
C ALA A 157 3.59 -33.02 21.15
N ASP A 158 4.37 -33.77 20.37
CA ASP A 158 4.11 -34.03 18.94
C ASP A 158 2.71 -34.60 18.66
N SER A 159 2.13 -35.35 19.60
CA SER A 159 0.77 -35.88 19.50
C SER A 159 -0.34 -34.83 19.68
N LYS A 160 0.01 -33.62 20.12
CA LYS A 160 -0.92 -32.54 20.50
C LYS A 160 -0.86 -31.35 19.56
N TYR A 161 0.10 -31.25 18.65
CA TYR A 161 0.16 -30.16 17.67
C TYR A 161 0.35 -30.66 16.24
N SER A 162 0.08 -29.78 15.29
CA SER A 162 0.36 -29.95 13.88
C SER A 162 0.88 -28.63 13.32
N ILE A 163 1.73 -28.69 12.30
CA ILE A 163 2.14 -27.53 11.54
C ILE A 163 1.37 -27.55 10.23
N GLU A 164 0.56 -26.52 10.01
CA GLU A 164 -0.13 -26.30 8.73
C GLU A 164 0.73 -25.40 7.85
N GLU A 165 1.14 -25.92 6.71
CA GLU A 165 1.80 -25.14 5.66
C GLU A 165 0.75 -24.28 4.94
N ARG A 166 1.07 -23.00 4.76
CA ARG A 166 0.24 -22.04 4.03
C ARG A 166 1.09 -21.49 2.90
N PRO A 167 0.83 -21.89 1.64
CA PRO A 167 1.60 -21.39 0.52
C PRO A 167 1.43 -19.87 0.38
N ALA A 168 2.35 -19.24 -0.35
CA ALA A 168 2.19 -17.85 -0.71
C ALA A 168 0.90 -17.64 -1.50
N THR A 169 0.22 -16.52 -1.25
CA THR A 169 -1.03 -16.17 -1.92
C THR A 169 -0.93 -14.77 -2.51
N TYR A 170 -1.66 -14.52 -3.58
CA TYR A 170 -1.62 -13.24 -4.30
C TYR A 170 -3.00 -12.62 -4.28
N THR A 171 -3.33 -12.01 -3.13
CA THR A 171 -4.69 -11.58 -2.78
C THR A 171 -5.33 -10.72 -3.86
N ARG A 172 -4.58 -9.78 -4.45
CA ARG A 172 -5.12 -8.91 -5.51
C ARG A 172 -5.52 -9.73 -6.73
N CYS A 173 -4.67 -10.65 -7.17
CA CYS A 173 -4.92 -11.48 -8.34
C CYS A 173 -6.12 -12.41 -8.12
N GLU A 174 -6.21 -13.00 -6.93
CA GLU A 174 -7.27 -13.97 -6.59
C GLU A 174 -8.65 -13.33 -6.45
N SER A 175 -8.74 -12.13 -5.87
CA SER A 175 -10.03 -11.57 -5.41
C SER A 175 -10.40 -10.19 -5.96
N TYR A 176 -9.44 -9.40 -6.46
CA TYR A 176 -9.68 -7.97 -6.76
C TYR A 176 -9.34 -7.55 -8.19
N CYS A 177 -8.49 -8.30 -8.88
CA CYS A 177 -8.05 -7.97 -10.23
C CYS A 177 -9.13 -8.33 -11.25
N ALA A 178 -9.75 -7.32 -11.86
CA ALA A 178 -10.83 -7.49 -12.85
C ALA A 178 -10.41 -8.26 -14.12
N VAL A 179 -9.10 -8.38 -14.36
CA VAL A 179 -8.54 -9.05 -15.55
C VAL A 179 -7.77 -10.32 -15.22
N SER A 180 -7.83 -10.81 -13.97
CA SER A 180 -7.05 -11.96 -13.51
C SER A 180 -7.25 -13.21 -14.36
N LYS A 181 -8.47 -13.45 -14.86
CA LYS A 181 -8.78 -14.59 -15.75
C LYS A 181 -8.03 -14.59 -17.08
N TRP A 182 -7.54 -13.44 -17.54
CA TRP A 182 -6.74 -13.30 -18.76
C TRP A 182 -5.27 -12.99 -18.48
N CYS A 183 -4.87 -12.93 -17.21
CA CYS A 183 -3.51 -12.57 -16.81
C CYS A 183 -2.59 -13.79 -16.89
N SER A 184 -1.63 -13.76 -17.83
CA SER A 184 -0.61 -14.81 -17.97
C SER A 184 0.19 -15.03 -16.69
N GLN A 185 0.63 -13.95 -16.05
CA GLN A 185 1.42 -14.01 -14.81
C GLN A 185 0.66 -14.73 -13.69
N PHE A 186 -0.61 -14.40 -13.48
CA PHE A 186 -1.40 -15.07 -12.43
C PHE A 186 -1.68 -16.53 -12.77
N ASN A 187 -2.04 -16.80 -14.03
CA ASN A 187 -2.33 -18.15 -14.50
C ASN A 187 -1.11 -19.08 -14.44
N ALA A 188 0.12 -18.55 -14.52
CA ALA A 188 1.35 -19.31 -14.32
C ALA A 188 1.63 -19.67 -12.85
N THR A 189 1.04 -18.96 -11.90
CA THR A 189 1.24 -19.17 -10.44
C THR A 189 0.06 -19.88 -9.76
N LYS A 190 -0.94 -20.30 -10.54
CA LYS A 190 -2.17 -20.92 -10.06
C LYS A 190 -2.03 -22.44 -10.05
#